data_AF-A0A6V8SLH4-F1
#
_entry.id   AF-A0A6V8SLH4-F1
#
_cell.length_a   1.000
_cell.length_b   1.000
_cell.length_c   1.000
_cell.angle_alpha   90.00
_cell.angle_beta   90.00
_cell.angle_gamma   90.00
#
_symmetry.space_group_name_H-M   'P 1'
#
loop_
_entity.id
_entity.type
_entity.pdbx_description
1 polymer ?
#
loop_
_entity_poly.entity_id
_entity_poly.type
_entity_poly.pdbx_seq_one_letter_code
_entity_poly.pdbx_strand_id
1 'polypeptide(L)'
;MKKPLITAFIAIVLLIPFTIVFFYIWFAIGMISASSAHSIKLPWVNQYKTSINSKFPVIKDINIYDKQGRVRFDFNVPYNMTLDQCKDVAKVTKDFITNTNNMKNLLDDKSIEQNNICLTFNLKKNTYIFECPIFVQTKDPTDNPNTTEENNYKIWYLQVNDAPVIELEF
;
A
#
# COMPACT_ATOMS: atom_id res chain seq x y z
N MET A 1 -53.25 -16.80 -27.50
CA MET A 1 -52.30 -17.08 -26.39
C MET A 1 -51.01 -16.25 -26.53
N LYS A 2 -51.04 -14.91 -26.28
CA LYS A 2 -49.84 -14.03 -26.40
C LYS A 2 -49.42 -13.36 -25.08
N LYS A 3 -50.25 -13.43 -24.04
CA LYS A 3 -49.99 -12.83 -22.72
C LYS A 3 -48.67 -13.28 -22.06
N PRO A 4 -48.29 -14.58 -22.05
CA PRO A 4 -47.07 -14.99 -21.35
C PRO A 4 -45.79 -14.46 -22.00
N LEU A 5 -45.78 -14.27 -23.33
CA LEU A 5 -44.63 -13.75 -24.06
C LEU A 5 -44.39 -12.26 -23.78
N ILE A 6 -45.46 -11.48 -23.69
CA ILE A 6 -45.41 -10.05 -23.37
C ILE A 6 -44.96 -9.85 -21.91
N THR A 7 -45.48 -10.65 -20.98
CA THR A 7 -45.06 -10.61 -19.57
C THR A 7 -43.59 -11.00 -19.39
N ALA A 8 -43.11 -12.03 -20.10
CA ALA A 8 -41.70 -12.41 -20.10
C ALA A 8 -40.80 -11.32 -20.69
N PHE A 9 -41.22 -10.67 -21.78
CA PHE A 9 -40.48 -9.57 -22.39
C PHE A 9 -40.36 -8.36 -21.44
N ILE A 10 -41.46 -7.96 -20.79
CA ILE A 10 -41.46 -6.89 -19.78
C ILE A 10 -40.54 -7.27 -18.61
N ALA A 11 -40.59 -8.51 -18.14
CA ALA A 11 -39.72 -8.99 -17.07
C ALA A 11 -38.23 -8.89 -17.46
N ILE A 12 -37.85 -9.32 -18.67
CA ILE A 12 -36.46 -9.24 -19.16
C ILE A 12 -36.00 -7.78 -19.31
N VAL A 13 -36.85 -6.92 -19.88
CA VAL A 13 -36.55 -5.48 -20.06
C VAL A 13 -36.37 -4.77 -18.72
N LEU A 14 -37.03 -5.23 -17.65
CA LEU A 14 -36.81 -4.71 -16.29
C LEU A 14 -35.62 -5.36 -15.58
N LEU A 15 -35.32 -6.62 -15.86
CA LEU A 15 -34.22 -7.36 -15.22
C LEU A 15 -32.84 -6.86 -15.68
N ILE A 16 -32.69 -6.54 -16.97
CA ILE A 16 -31.44 -6.01 -17.53
C ILE A 16 -30.97 -4.72 -16.81
N PRO A 17 -31.76 -3.64 -16.73
CA PRO A 17 -31.33 -2.44 -16.02
C PRO A 17 -31.11 -2.69 -14.53
N PHE A 18 -31.90 -3.57 -13.90
CA PHE A 18 -31.68 -3.96 -12.50
C PHE A 18 -30.31 -4.64 -12.30
N THR A 19 -29.94 -5.61 -13.15
CA THR A 19 -28.63 -6.28 -13.08
C THR A 19 -27.46 -5.33 -13.35
N ILE A 20 -27.62 -4.39 -14.30
CA ILE A 20 -26.61 -3.36 -14.60
C ILE A 20 -26.41 -2.45 -13.39
N VAL A 21 -27.50 -1.93 -12.81
CA VAL A 21 -27.44 -1.06 -11.61
C VAL A 21 -26.81 -1.81 -10.44
N PHE A 22 -27.20 -3.06 -10.20
CA PHE A 22 -26.62 -3.88 -9.14
C PHE A 22 -25.12 -4.12 -9.34
N PHE A 23 -24.68 -4.39 -10.57
CA PHE A 23 -23.27 -4.51 -10.91
C PHE A 23 -22.49 -3.22 -10.60
N TYR A 24 -23.01 -2.05 -11.00
CA TYR A 24 -22.35 -0.77 -10.70
C TYR A 24 -22.28 -0.46 -9.20
N ILE A 25 -23.32 -0.79 -8.43
CA ILE A 25 -23.32 -0.62 -6.97
C ILE A 25 -22.24 -1.50 -6.35
N TRP A 26 -22.17 -2.78 -6.72
CA TRP A 26 -21.14 -3.70 -6.22
C TRP A 26 -19.73 -3.26 -6.60
N PHE A 27 -19.54 -2.83 -7.84
CA PHE A 27 -18.26 -2.30 -8.30
C PHE A 27 -17.85 -1.05 -7.52
N ALA A 28 -18.79 -0.12 -7.30
CA ALA A 28 -18.54 1.10 -6.53
C ALA A 28 -18.19 0.80 -5.06
N ILE A 29 -18.90 -0.12 -4.41
CA ILE A 29 -18.60 -0.58 -3.04
C ILE A 29 -17.21 -1.23 -3.00
N GLY A 30 -16.88 -2.07 -3.97
CA GLY A 30 -15.55 -2.68 -4.09
C GLY A 30 -14.44 -1.64 -4.23
N MET A 31 -14.63 -0.65 -5.10
CA MET A 31 -13.68 0.46 -5.30
C MET A 31 -13.51 1.30 -4.02
N ILE A 32 -14.61 1.64 -3.33
CA ILE A 32 -14.56 2.38 -2.07
C ILE A 32 -13.82 1.59 -1.01
N SER A 33 -14.16 0.30 -0.83
CA SER A 33 -13.52 -0.57 0.14
C SER A 33 -12.01 -0.69 -0.13
N ALA A 34 -11.61 -0.94 -1.38
CA ALA A 34 -10.21 -1.04 -1.77
C ALA A 34 -9.43 0.28 -1.57
N SER A 35 -10.11 1.43 -1.70
CA SER A 35 -9.51 2.76 -1.50
C SER A 35 -9.45 3.21 -0.04
N SER A 36 -10.13 2.51 0.87
CA SER A 36 -10.21 2.88 2.27
C SER A 36 -8.94 2.52 3.01
N ALA A 37 -8.53 3.38 3.95
CA ALA A 37 -7.36 3.15 4.76
C ALA A 37 -7.74 2.33 6.00
N HIS A 38 -7.01 1.24 6.26
CA HIS A 38 -7.21 0.39 7.42
C HIS A 38 -6.01 0.48 8.35
N SER A 39 -6.19 1.07 9.53
CA SER A 39 -5.12 1.21 10.51
C SER A 39 -4.61 -0.16 10.96
N ILE A 40 -3.28 -0.34 10.92
CA ILE A 40 -2.63 -1.56 11.39
C ILE A 40 -2.39 -1.42 12.89
N LYS A 41 -2.99 -2.31 13.69
CA LYS A 41 -2.94 -2.29 15.16
C LYS A 41 -2.20 -3.49 15.73
N LEU A 42 -1.02 -3.78 15.18
CA LEU A 42 -0.20 -4.93 15.57
C LEU A 42 0.90 -4.53 16.56
N PRO A 43 1.38 -5.44 17.43
CA PRO A 43 2.43 -5.12 18.42
C PRO A 43 3.73 -4.55 17.81
N TRP A 44 4.11 -5.01 16.62
CA TRP A 44 5.31 -4.51 15.93
C TRP A 44 5.19 -3.04 15.54
N VAL A 45 3.98 -2.51 15.32
CA VAL A 45 3.75 -1.10 15.00
C VAL A 45 4.22 -0.20 16.14
N ASN A 46 3.91 -0.58 17.38
CA ASN A 46 4.36 0.16 18.56
C ASN A 46 5.88 0.07 18.76
N GLN A 47 6.48 -1.10 18.50
CA GLN A 47 7.92 -1.28 18.55
C GLN A 47 8.64 -0.41 17.52
N TYR A 48 8.12 -0.39 16.28
CA TYR A 48 8.62 0.43 15.20
C TYR A 48 8.53 1.93 15.54
N LYS A 49 7.35 2.41 15.96
CA LYS A 49 7.15 3.80 16.37
C LYS A 49 8.13 4.22 17.47
N THR A 50 8.34 3.35 18.47
CA THR A 50 9.29 3.60 19.56
C THR A 50 10.73 3.68 19.04
N SER A 51 11.13 2.78 18.14
CA SER A 51 12.47 2.78 17.54
C SER A 51 12.73 4.04 16.71
N ILE A 52 11.78 4.42 15.86
CA ILE A 52 11.88 5.64 15.05
C ILE A 52 11.92 6.89 15.93
N ASN A 53 10.99 7.04 16.88
CA ASN A 53 10.96 8.22 17.75
C ASN A 53 12.23 8.36 18.60
N SER A 54 12.85 7.24 19.01
CA SER A 54 14.12 7.25 19.73
C SER A 54 15.30 7.70 18.86
N LYS A 55 15.34 7.31 17.58
CA LYS A 55 16.44 7.68 16.65
C LYS A 55 16.23 9.04 16.01
N PHE A 56 14.98 9.44 15.81
CA PHE A 56 14.56 10.65 15.13
C PHE A 56 13.51 11.40 15.99
N PRO A 57 13.91 12.07 17.08
CA PRO A 57 12.97 12.74 18.01
C PRO A 57 12.09 13.82 17.37
N VAL A 58 12.45 14.28 16.16
CA VAL A 58 11.65 15.23 15.38
C VAL A 58 10.37 14.62 14.80
N ILE A 59 10.32 13.30 14.63
CA ILE A 59 9.14 12.57 14.20
C ILE A 59 8.24 12.39 15.43
N LYS A 60 7.09 13.07 15.43
CA LYS A 60 6.17 13.05 16.58
C LYS A 60 5.26 11.84 16.58
N ASP A 61 4.75 11.50 15.39
CA ASP A 61 3.90 10.34 15.18
C ASP A 61 4.03 9.83 13.75
N ILE A 62 3.63 8.57 13.56
CA ILE A 62 3.66 7.86 12.29
C ILE A 62 2.30 7.19 12.13
N ASN A 63 1.55 7.53 11.10
CA ASN A 63 0.32 6.82 10.77
C ASN A 63 0.68 5.59 9.94
N ILE A 64 0.43 4.40 10.48
CA ILE A 64 0.72 3.12 9.81
C ILE A 64 -0.60 2.42 9.49
N TYR A 65 -0.83 2.16 8.22
CA TYR A 65 -2.10 1.63 7.74
C TYR A 65 -1.91 0.87 6.42
N ASP A 66 -2.83 -0.03 6.13
CA ASP A 66 -2.95 -0.65 4.82
C ASP A 66 -3.90 0.16 3.93
N LYS A 67 -3.53 0.35 2.66
CA LYS A 67 -4.40 0.91 1.63
C LYS A 67 -3.97 0.44 0.25
N GLN A 68 -4.88 -0.20 -0.48
CA GLN A 68 -4.67 -0.69 -1.85
C GLN A 68 -3.47 -1.64 -1.98
N GLY A 69 -3.34 -2.60 -1.06
CA GLY A 69 -2.22 -3.56 -1.07
C GLY A 69 -0.87 -2.88 -0.81
N ARG A 70 -0.88 -1.80 -0.02
CA ARG A 70 0.33 -1.09 0.38
C ARG A 70 0.29 -0.80 1.88
N VAL A 71 1.34 -1.21 2.58
CA VAL A 71 1.61 -0.74 3.95
C VAL A 71 2.19 0.67 3.85
N ARG A 72 1.41 1.64 4.29
CA ARG A 72 1.78 3.05 4.29
C ARG A 72 2.27 3.48 5.65
N PHE A 73 3.37 4.23 5.66
CA PHE A 73 3.95 4.90 6.81
C PHE A 73 3.95 6.39 6.51
N ASP A 74 2.96 7.11 7.04
CA ASP A 74 2.86 8.55 6.86
C ASP A 74 3.45 9.24 8.09
N PHE A 75 4.58 9.93 7.89
CA PHE A 75 5.32 10.58 8.95
C PHE A 75 4.79 11.99 9.19
N ASN A 76 4.38 12.28 10.42
CA ASN A 76 3.99 13.62 10.82
C ASN A 76 5.19 14.36 11.41
N VAL A 77 5.78 15.24 10.59
CA VAL A 77 6.99 15.98 10.93
C VAL A 77 6.72 17.49 10.99
N PRO A 78 6.93 18.13 12.16
CA PRO A 78 6.59 19.53 12.37
C PRO A 78 7.56 20.51 11.68
N TYR A 79 8.75 20.05 11.31
CA TYR A 79 9.80 20.84 10.65
C TYR A 79 10.20 20.23 9.31
N ASN A 80 10.78 21.03 8.42
CA ASN A 80 11.32 20.54 7.16
C ASN A 80 12.55 19.66 7.44
N MET A 81 12.36 18.34 7.46
CA MET A 81 13.49 17.40 7.34
C MET A 81 14.16 17.57 5.98
N THR A 82 15.47 17.42 5.94
CA THR A 82 16.20 17.36 4.67
C THR A 82 15.94 16.03 3.98
N LEU A 83 16.19 15.96 2.67
CA LEU A 83 16.09 14.69 1.94
C LEU A 83 16.99 13.61 2.55
N ASP A 84 18.20 13.97 2.97
CA ASP A 84 19.14 13.02 3.57
C ASP A 84 18.61 12.47 4.89
N GLN A 85 17.98 13.30 5.73
CA GLN A 85 17.32 12.83 6.94
C GLN A 85 16.14 11.88 6.64
N CYS A 86 15.38 12.15 5.57
CA CYS A 86 14.33 11.25 5.13
C CYS A 86 14.88 9.93 4.59
N LYS A 87 16.03 9.95 3.89
CA LYS A 87 16.76 8.74 3.46
C LYS A 87 17.24 7.92 4.66
N ASP A 88 17.74 8.57 5.71
CA ASP A 88 18.15 7.88 6.95
C ASP A 88 16.97 7.17 7.61
N VAL A 89 15.81 7.82 7.68
CA VAL A 89 14.58 7.18 8.18
C VAL A 89 14.22 5.99 7.31
N ALA A 90 14.20 6.17 5.98
CA ALA A 90 13.89 5.09 5.03
C ALA A 90 14.84 3.89 5.18
N LYS A 91 16.13 4.14 5.40
CA LYS A 91 17.14 3.10 5.67
C LYS A 91 16.86 2.35 6.97
N VAL A 92 16.53 3.06 8.06
CA VAL A 92 16.14 2.42 9.32
C VAL A 92 14.85 1.60 9.17
N THR A 93 13.89 2.10 8.38
CA THR A 93 12.67 1.37 8.06
C THR A 93 12.98 0.09 7.29
N LYS A 94 13.81 0.18 6.23
CA LYS A 94 14.33 -0.98 5.49
C LYS A 94 14.93 -2.01 6.45
N ASP A 95 15.89 -1.60 7.26
CA ASP A 95 16.57 -2.50 8.21
C ASP A 95 15.59 -3.16 9.20
N PHE A 96 14.58 -2.41 9.66
CA PHE A 96 13.55 -2.95 10.56
C PHE A 96 12.70 -4.03 9.88
N ILE A 97 12.29 -3.80 8.63
CA ILE A 97 11.42 -4.70 7.86
C ILE A 97 12.18 -5.93 7.38
N THR A 98 13.43 -5.77 6.95
CA THR A 98 14.26 -6.89 6.46
C THR A 98 14.84 -7.75 7.59
N ASN A 99 14.75 -7.31 8.84
CA ASN A 99 15.13 -8.13 9.98
C ASN A 99 14.18 -9.33 10.09
N THR A 100 14.73 -10.53 9.99
CA THR A 100 14.02 -11.82 9.85
C THR A 100 12.94 -12.08 10.90
N ASN A 101 13.14 -11.61 12.14
CA ASN A 101 12.13 -11.77 13.19
C ASN A 101 10.93 -10.84 13.03
N ASN A 102 11.11 -9.66 12.43
CA ASN A 102 10.04 -8.68 12.19
C ASN A 102 9.33 -8.92 10.86
N MET A 103 10.07 -9.35 9.84
CA MET A 103 9.54 -9.71 8.52
C MET A 103 8.51 -10.84 8.62
N LYS A 104 8.81 -11.86 9.43
CA LYS A 104 7.88 -12.95 9.70
C LYS A 104 6.59 -12.47 10.38
N ASN A 105 6.68 -11.57 11.35
CA ASN A 105 5.51 -10.99 12.01
C ASN A 105 4.71 -10.03 11.11
N LEU A 106 5.35 -9.42 10.12
CA LEU A 106 4.70 -8.57 9.11
C LEU A 106 3.92 -9.42 8.10
N LEU A 107 4.45 -10.59 7.73
CA LEU A 107 3.90 -11.49 6.71
C LEU A 107 2.97 -12.58 7.27
N ASP A 108 3.07 -12.96 8.54
CA ASP A 108 2.19 -13.96 9.18
C ASP A 108 0.75 -13.43 9.42
N ASP A 109 0.54 -12.12 9.25
CA ASP A 109 -0.81 -11.57 9.11
C ASP A 109 -1.30 -11.81 7.68
N LYS A 110 -2.22 -12.76 7.52
CA LYS A 110 -2.85 -13.12 6.24
C LYS A 110 -3.50 -11.93 5.50
N SER A 111 -3.66 -10.78 6.16
CA SER A 111 -4.14 -9.54 5.55
C SER A 111 -3.05 -8.64 4.95
N ILE A 112 -1.77 -8.92 5.23
CA ILE A 112 -0.59 -8.11 4.82
C ILE A 112 0.36 -8.90 3.91
N GLU A 113 0.12 -10.19 3.71
CA GLU A 113 0.83 -10.99 2.71
C GLU A 113 0.79 -10.27 1.35
N GLN A 114 1.95 -9.79 0.89
CA GLN A 114 2.17 -9.19 -0.44
C GLN A 114 1.90 -7.69 -0.62
N ASN A 115 2.06 -6.86 0.41
CA ASN A 115 1.87 -5.41 0.27
C ASN A 115 3.17 -4.62 0.03
N ASN A 116 3.17 -3.72 -0.96
CA ASN A 116 4.29 -2.78 -1.15
C ASN A 116 4.44 -1.88 0.08
N ILE A 117 5.65 -1.42 0.36
CA ILE A 117 5.90 -0.49 1.45
C ILE A 117 6.02 0.91 0.89
N CYS A 118 5.30 1.85 1.48
CA CYS A 118 5.31 3.25 1.06
C CYS A 118 5.52 4.16 2.28
N LEU A 119 6.57 4.96 2.24
CA LEU A 119 6.89 5.96 3.26
C LEU A 119 6.59 7.33 2.68
N THR A 120 5.76 8.11 3.35
CA THR A 120 5.41 9.47 2.90
C THR A 120 5.85 10.49 3.94
N PHE A 121 6.67 11.45 3.51
CA PHE A 121 7.06 12.62 4.28
C PHE A 121 6.41 13.84 3.64
N ASN A 122 5.28 14.29 4.18
CA ASN A 122 4.61 15.50 3.73
C ASN A 122 5.20 16.71 4.45
N LEU A 123 6.16 17.39 3.84
CA LEU A 123 6.75 18.63 4.37
C LEU A 123 6.08 19.85 3.73
N LYS A 124 6.28 21.03 4.31
CA LYS A 124 5.65 22.28 3.82
C LYS A 124 5.95 22.61 2.35
N LYS A 125 7.13 22.22 1.87
CA LYS A 125 7.60 22.57 0.51
C LYS A 125 7.79 21.35 -0.40
N ASN A 126 8.05 20.19 0.18
CA ASN A 126 8.38 18.98 -0.56
C ASN A 126 7.63 17.80 0.06
N THR A 127 7.05 16.96 -0.78
CA THR A 127 6.62 15.63 -0.40
C THR A 127 7.67 14.64 -0.89
N TYR A 128 8.24 13.86 0.02
CA TYR A 128 9.12 12.75 -0.34
C TYR A 128 8.37 11.44 -0.16
N ILE A 129 8.29 10.64 -1.22
CA ILE A 129 7.65 9.33 -1.21
C ILE A 129 8.74 8.30 -1.49
N PHE A 130 8.93 7.37 -0.56
CA PHE A 130 9.78 6.21 -0.77
C PHE A 130 8.90 4.99 -0.95
N GLU A 131 9.01 4.29 -2.08
CA GLU A 131 8.27 3.06 -2.33
C GLU A 131 9.23 1.88 -2.48
N CYS A 132 8.85 0.76 -1.90
CA CYS A 132 9.58 -0.48 -1.97
C CYS A 132 8.61 -1.60 -2.36
N PRO A 133 8.61 -2.02 -3.63
CA PRO A 133 7.68 -3.04 -4.09
C PRO A 133 8.05 -4.41 -3.54
N ILE A 134 7.03 -5.26 -3.38
CA ILE A 134 7.20 -6.70 -3.23
C ILE A 134 6.89 -7.36 -4.58
N PHE A 135 7.83 -8.15 -5.09
CA PHE A 135 7.67 -8.89 -6.33
C PHE A 135 7.20 -10.30 -5.99
N VAL A 136 5.92 -10.56 -6.22
CA VAL A 136 5.36 -11.91 -6.11
C VAL A 136 5.73 -12.65 -7.40
N GLN A 137 6.46 -13.76 -7.29
CA GLN A 137 6.67 -14.63 -8.45
C GLN A 137 5.32 -15.13 -8.97
N THR A 138 5.05 -14.90 -10.25
CA THR A 138 4.05 -15.67 -10.96
C THR A 138 4.54 -17.11 -11.03
N LYS A 139 3.67 -18.09 -10.75
CA LYS A 139 4.02 -19.52 -10.89
C LYS A 139 4.44 -19.89 -12.32
N ASP A 140 4.11 -19.03 -13.28
CA ASP A 140 4.53 -19.11 -14.66
C ASP A 140 5.77 -18.22 -14.91
N PRO A 141 6.95 -18.80 -15.18
CA PRO A 141 8.18 -18.06 -15.47
C PRO A 141 8.16 -17.34 -16.84
N THR A 142 7.12 -17.52 -17.66
CA THR A 142 6.99 -16.84 -18.96
C THR A 142 6.40 -15.43 -18.88
N ASP A 143 5.65 -15.11 -17.81
CA ASP A 143 5.00 -13.81 -17.66
C ASP A 143 5.94 -12.71 -17.13
N ASN A 144 6.97 -13.06 -16.35
CA ASN A 144 7.96 -12.10 -15.88
C ASN A 144 9.30 -12.75 -15.47
N PRO A 145 10.24 -12.96 -16.41
CA PRO A 145 11.49 -13.69 -16.16
C PRO A 145 12.48 -12.96 -15.24
N ASN A 146 12.22 -11.69 -14.89
CA ASN A 146 13.13 -10.84 -14.12
C ASN A 146 12.70 -10.61 -12.65
N THR A 147 11.57 -11.17 -12.20
CA THR A 147 11.13 -11.06 -10.80
C THR A 147 11.63 -12.24 -9.98
N THR A 148 12.83 -12.13 -9.41
CA THR A 148 13.31 -13.06 -8.39
C THR A 148 12.82 -12.61 -7.01
N GLU A 149 12.41 -13.55 -6.14
CA GLU A 149 12.09 -13.28 -4.73
C GLU A 149 13.24 -12.55 -4.00
N GLU A 150 14.45 -12.65 -4.56
CA GLU A 150 15.67 -12.04 -4.09
C GLU A 150 15.59 -10.50 -4.03
N ASN A 151 14.68 -9.84 -4.75
CA ASN A 151 14.52 -8.37 -4.73
C ASN A 151 13.48 -7.85 -3.73
N ASN A 152 12.77 -8.72 -3.03
CA ASN A 152 11.72 -8.30 -2.09
C ASN A 152 12.30 -7.40 -1.00
N TYR A 153 11.80 -6.17 -0.95
CA TYR A 153 12.20 -5.11 -0.03
C TYR A 153 13.65 -4.60 -0.15
N LYS A 154 14.37 -4.95 -1.23
CA LYS A 154 15.78 -4.56 -1.44
C LYS A 154 15.94 -3.26 -2.21
N ILE A 155 15.18 -3.10 -3.29
CA ILE A 155 15.22 -1.94 -4.19
C ILE A 155 14.19 -0.91 -3.72
N TRP A 156 14.63 0.33 -3.59
CA TRP A 156 13.79 1.42 -3.13
C TRP A 156 13.74 2.51 -4.16
N TYR A 157 12.59 3.15 -4.28
CA TYR A 157 12.33 4.20 -5.24
C TYR A 157 11.96 5.47 -4.50
N LEU A 158 12.49 6.60 -4.93
CA LEU A 158 12.17 7.91 -4.41
C LEU A 158 11.43 8.74 -5.45
N GLN A 159 10.34 9.34 -5.02
CA GLN A 159 9.65 10.39 -5.73
C GLN A 159 9.66 11.66 -4.88
N VAL A 160 9.98 12.80 -5.51
CA VAL A 160 9.95 14.13 -4.88
C VAL A 160 8.86 14.96 -5.55
N ASN A 161 7.79 15.27 -4.81
CA ASN A 161 6.58 15.89 -5.34
C ASN A 161 6.06 15.07 -6.55
N ASP A 162 5.82 15.73 -7.68
CA ASP A 162 5.36 15.12 -8.94
C ASP A 162 6.52 14.85 -9.93
N ALA A 163 7.77 14.83 -9.45
CA ALA A 163 8.93 14.54 -10.29
C ALA A 163 9.01 13.05 -10.67
N PRO A 164 9.79 12.69 -11.71
CA PRO A 164 10.05 11.30 -12.04
C PRO A 164 10.63 10.50 -10.86
N VAL A 165 10.22 9.24 -10.77
CA VAL A 165 10.71 8.29 -9.78
C VAL A 165 12.17 7.94 -10.06
N ILE A 166 13.01 7.97 -9.03
CA ILE A 166 14.42 7.58 -9.11
C ILE A 166 14.69 6.36 -8.23
N GLU A 167 15.49 5.42 -8.71
CA GLU A 167 15.97 4.29 -7.92
C GLU A 167 17.01 4.77 -6.90
N LEU A 168 16.96 4.21 -5.69
CA LEU A 168 17.88 4.50 -4.60
C LEU A 168 18.68 3.26 -4.22
N GLU A 169 19.99 3.47 -4.07
CA GLU A 169 20.87 2.56 -3.34
C GLU A 169 21.08 3.10 -1.92
N PHE A 170 20.95 2.21 -0.92
CA PHE A 170 21.04 2.51 0.52
C PHE A 170 22.24 1.85 1.18
#